data_AF-A0A7C9EN45-F1
#
_entry.id   AF-A0A7C9EN45-F1
#
_cell.length_a   1.000
_cell.length_b   1.000
_cell.length_c   1.000
_cell.angle_alpha   90.00
_cell.angle_beta   90.00
_cell.angle_gamma   90.00
#
_symmetry.space_group_name_H-M   'P 1'
#
loop_
_entity.id
_entity.type
_entity.pdbx_description
1 polymer ?
#
loop_
_entity_poly.entity_id
_entity_poly.type
_entity_poly.pdbx_seq_one_letter_code
_entity_poly.pdbx_strand_id
1 'polypeptide(L)'
;SSVRNRYPSYTICCLTNRLMSYVNKREQDKYRNQKNGSDWERPPVEEVFAKLTTHFTKVHTRQCADEAELADHVVGLTINLAKCRFRKKLTPISVNANECNVPKDTVDRDLILKNTWLKALVAIPKVQPRFAIAVWKKYPTMKSLLSVYIDPTKSVLEKESLLKDLMTEGPLGNEEQRVGEICSKRIYRIFMAQNGHINTDEVENDAEYFTTNLN
;
A
#
# COMPACT_ATOMS: atom_id res chain seq x y z
N SER A 1 27.30 13.44 -18.83
CA SER A 1 28.52 13.64 -17.99
C SER A 1 28.70 15.10 -17.57
N SER A 2 28.61 16.09 -18.48
CA SER A 2 28.85 17.52 -18.18
C SER A 2 28.00 18.10 -17.02
N VAL A 3 26.67 17.86 -17.00
CA VAL A 3 25.78 18.43 -15.97
C VAL A 3 26.08 17.89 -14.56
N ARG A 4 26.42 16.60 -14.44
CA ARG A 4 26.78 15.98 -13.15
C ARG A 4 28.11 16.50 -12.63
N ASN A 5 29.09 16.72 -13.51
CA ASN A 5 30.37 17.32 -13.12
C ASN A 5 30.18 18.75 -12.60
N ARG A 6 29.20 19.48 -13.14
CA ARG A 6 28.84 20.83 -12.70
C ARG A 6 28.06 20.86 -11.39
N TYR A 7 27.27 19.81 -11.11
CA TYR A 7 26.42 19.72 -9.92
C TYR A 7 26.54 18.35 -9.23
N PRO A 8 27.70 18.01 -8.62
CA PRO A 8 27.97 16.68 -8.10
C PRO A 8 27.16 16.33 -6.83
N SER A 9 26.71 17.34 -6.09
CA SER A 9 25.95 17.19 -4.85
C SER A 9 24.44 17.09 -5.07
N TYR A 10 23.94 17.54 -6.22
CA TYR A 10 22.51 17.66 -6.49
C TYR A 10 21.94 16.37 -7.11
N THR A 11 20.67 16.10 -6.81
CA THR A 11 19.87 15.14 -7.56
C THR A 11 19.32 15.82 -8.80
N ILE A 12 19.56 15.23 -9.97
CA ILE A 12 19.16 15.78 -11.26
C ILE A 12 17.84 15.12 -11.68
N CYS A 13 16.82 15.92 -12.01
CA CYS A 13 15.59 15.44 -12.61
C CYS A 13 15.53 15.90 -14.08
N CYS A 14 15.51 14.94 -15.01
CA CYS A 14 15.34 15.18 -16.43
C CYS A 14 13.86 15.06 -16.80
N LEU A 15 13.29 16.15 -17.31
CA LEU A 15 11.90 16.22 -17.75
C LEU A 15 11.83 16.19 -19.28
N THR A 16 11.02 15.29 -19.83
CA THR A 16 10.74 15.26 -21.27
C THR A 16 9.26 15.52 -21.51
N ASN A 17 8.94 16.54 -22.30
CA ASN A 17 7.57 16.91 -22.65
C ASN A 17 7.20 16.37 -24.04
N ARG A 18 6.04 15.71 -24.18
CA ARG A 18 5.47 15.22 -25.44
C ARG A 18 6.39 14.28 -26.26
N LEU A 19 7.40 13.67 -25.64
CA LEU A 19 8.38 12.82 -26.34
C LEU A 19 7.71 11.61 -27.01
N MET A 20 6.85 10.90 -26.29
CA MET A 20 6.14 9.75 -26.83
C MET A 20 5.13 10.15 -27.90
N SER A 21 4.45 11.28 -27.73
CA SER A 21 3.55 11.85 -28.73
C SER A 21 4.30 12.18 -30.03
N TYR A 22 5.53 12.70 -29.93
CA TYR A 22 6.39 12.95 -31.08
C TYR A 22 6.81 11.66 -31.78
N VAL A 23 7.25 10.65 -31.02
CA VAL A 23 7.63 9.33 -31.58
C VAL A 23 6.44 8.70 -32.30
N ASN A 24 5.27 8.67 -31.66
CA ASN A 24 4.05 8.11 -32.24
C ASN A 24 3.61 8.85 -33.51
N LYS A 25 3.76 10.18 -33.55
CA LYS A 25 3.47 10.97 -34.77
C LYS A 25 4.39 10.57 -35.93
N ARG A 26 5.68 10.41 -35.67
CA ARG A 26 6.66 9.97 -36.68
C ARG A 26 6.38 8.55 -37.17
N GLU A 27 5.94 7.65 -36.30
CA GLU A 27 5.48 6.30 -36.67
C GLU A 27 4.28 6.36 -37.61
N GLN A 28 3.26 7.14 -37.24
CA GLN A 28 2.05 7.27 -38.05
C GLN A 28 2.33 7.89 -39.43
N ASP A 29 3.22 8.88 -39.50
CA ASP A 29 3.64 9.49 -40.76
C ASP A 29 4.36 8.47 -41.67
N LYS A 30 5.13 7.53 -41.11
CA LYS A 30 5.75 6.42 -41.87
C LYS A 30 4.70 5.45 -42.41
N TYR A 31 3.74 5.03 -41.59
CA TYR A 31 2.66 4.15 -42.03
C TYR A 31 1.84 4.76 -43.16
N ARG A 32 1.58 6.08 -43.10
CA ARG A 32 0.82 6.81 -44.13
C ARG A 32 1.60 7.02 -45.43
N ASN A 33 2.93 7.15 -45.38
CA ASN A 33 3.78 7.53 -46.51
C ASN A 33 4.65 6.38 -47.07
N GLN A 34 4.19 5.12 -47.03
CA GLN A 34 4.94 3.93 -47.47
C GLN A 34 5.61 4.00 -48.86
N LYS A 35 5.20 4.92 -49.74
CA LYS A 35 5.81 5.13 -51.07
C LYS A 35 7.15 5.87 -51.04
N ASN A 36 7.42 6.64 -49.99
CA ASN A 36 8.70 7.31 -49.80
C ASN A 36 9.48 6.52 -48.75
N GLY A 37 10.56 5.85 -49.14
CA GLY A 37 11.39 5.03 -48.26
C GLY A 37 12.01 5.86 -47.14
N SER A 38 11.29 6.04 -46.03
CA SER A 38 11.83 6.70 -44.85
C SER A 38 12.56 5.67 -43.98
N ASP A 39 13.85 5.86 -43.78
CA ASP A 39 14.73 5.11 -42.86
C ASP A 39 14.44 5.39 -41.37
N TRP A 40 13.25 5.89 -41.05
CA TRP A 40 12.88 6.15 -39.66
C TRP A 40 12.62 4.83 -38.93
N GLU A 41 13.40 4.59 -37.87
CA GLU A 41 13.25 3.50 -36.92
C GLU A 41 12.86 4.06 -35.55
N ARG A 42 12.04 3.32 -34.79
CA ARG A 42 11.61 3.74 -33.47
C ARG A 42 12.84 3.85 -32.55
N PRO A 43 13.13 5.04 -32.00
CA PRO A 43 14.25 5.18 -31.09
C PRO A 43 13.99 4.38 -29.80
N PRO A 44 15.03 3.76 -29.21
CA PRO A 44 14.90 2.95 -27.99
C PRO A 44 14.79 3.84 -26.74
N VAL A 45 13.74 4.66 -26.66
CA VAL A 45 13.51 5.67 -25.62
C VAL A 45 13.51 5.03 -24.22
N GLU A 46 12.81 3.91 -24.05
CA GLU A 46 12.74 3.20 -22.77
C GLU A 46 14.09 2.61 -22.35
N GLU A 47 14.88 2.09 -23.30
CA GLU A 47 16.23 1.59 -23.01
C GLU A 47 17.15 2.71 -22.54
N VAL A 48 17.04 3.91 -23.15
CA VAL A 48 17.81 5.08 -22.73
C VAL A 48 17.40 5.53 -21.32
N PHE A 49 16.11 5.56 -20.99
CA PHE A 49 15.66 5.90 -19.64
C PHE A 49 16.06 4.85 -18.59
N ALA A 50 16.00 3.56 -18.95
CA ALA A 50 16.50 2.48 -18.12
C ALA A 50 18.01 2.63 -17.88
N LYS A 51 18.80 2.92 -18.92
CA LYS A 51 20.24 3.20 -18.80
C LYS A 51 20.50 4.43 -17.93
N LEU A 52 19.73 5.50 -18.08
CA LEU A 52 19.87 6.71 -17.26
C LEU A 52 19.62 6.42 -15.77
N THR A 53 18.60 5.63 -15.47
CA THR A 53 18.24 5.29 -14.08
C THR A 53 19.22 4.28 -13.44
N THR A 54 19.75 3.34 -14.23
CA THR A 54 20.64 2.27 -13.73
C THR A 54 22.11 2.71 -13.64
N HIS A 55 22.61 3.45 -14.63
CA HIS A 55 24.03 3.79 -14.74
C HIS A 55 24.38 5.11 -14.04
N PHE A 56 23.40 5.96 -13.74
CA PHE A 56 23.62 7.24 -13.06
C PHE A 56 22.91 7.30 -11.72
N THR A 57 23.69 7.38 -10.65
CA THR A 57 23.18 7.64 -9.31
C THR A 57 22.66 9.08 -9.22
N LYS A 58 21.56 9.27 -8.48
CA LYS A 58 20.89 10.57 -8.29
C LYS A 58 20.39 11.24 -9.59
N VAL A 59 20.04 10.44 -10.59
CA VAL A 59 19.34 10.93 -11.79
C VAL A 59 17.95 10.32 -11.82
N HIS A 60 16.95 11.18 -11.95
CA HIS A 60 15.56 10.79 -12.16
C HIS A 60 15.09 11.29 -13.51
N THR A 61 14.23 10.51 -14.16
CA THR A 61 13.65 10.85 -15.45
C THR A 61 12.13 10.81 -15.33
N ARG A 62 11.45 11.84 -15.80
CA ARG A 62 9.99 11.90 -15.85
C ARG A 62 9.56 12.30 -17.25
N GLN A 63 8.70 11.48 -17.83
CA GLN A 63 8.01 11.80 -19.07
C GLN A 63 6.67 12.47 -18.72
N CYS A 64 6.39 13.60 -19.36
CA CYS A 64 5.12 14.32 -19.26
C CYS A 64 4.42 14.25 -20.62
N ALA A 65 3.14 13.90 -20.60
CA ALA A 65 2.32 13.79 -21.80
C ALA A 65 2.05 15.16 -22.44
N ASP A 66 1.89 16.19 -21.62
CA ASP A 66 1.58 17.55 -22.05
C ASP A 66 2.17 18.63 -21.10
N GLU A 67 1.91 19.89 -21.47
CA GLU A 67 2.37 21.06 -20.73
C GLU A 67 1.68 21.22 -19.36
N ALA A 68 0.45 20.71 -19.21
CA ALA A 68 -0.27 20.77 -17.94
C ALA A 68 0.35 19.80 -16.92
N GLU A 69 0.60 18.55 -17.32
CA GLU A 69 1.29 17.57 -16.48
C GLU A 69 2.71 18.03 -16.12
N LEU A 70 3.40 18.69 -17.07
CA LEU A 70 4.71 19.28 -16.81
C LEU A 70 4.63 20.37 -15.73
N ALA A 71 3.66 21.29 -15.85
CA ALA A 71 3.45 22.36 -14.88
C ALA A 71 3.13 21.79 -13.49
N ASP A 72 2.20 20.83 -13.42
CA ASP A 72 1.82 20.15 -12.17
C ASP A 72 3.03 19.45 -11.53
N HIS A 73 3.88 18.80 -12.33
CA HIS A 73 5.08 18.16 -11.81
C HIS A 73 6.06 19.17 -11.22
N VAL A 74 6.29 20.31 -11.89
CA VAL A 74 7.19 21.37 -11.40
C VAL A 74 6.64 22.00 -10.12
N VAL A 75 5.33 22.27 -10.06
CA VAL A 75 4.65 22.78 -8.87
C VAL A 75 4.79 21.79 -7.72
N GLY A 76 4.48 20.51 -7.96
CA GLY A 76 4.60 19.44 -6.97
C GLY A 76 6.03 19.29 -6.45
N LEU A 77 7.03 19.32 -7.33
CA LEU A 77 8.44 19.26 -6.95
C LEU A 77 8.83 20.47 -6.07
N THR A 78 8.42 21.67 -6.46
CA THR A 78 8.71 22.91 -5.73
C THR A 78 8.10 22.89 -4.32
N ILE A 79 6.83 22.52 -4.21
CA ILE A 79 6.13 22.38 -2.93
C ILE A 79 6.83 21.33 -2.06
N ASN A 80 7.19 20.18 -2.63
CA ASN A 80 7.86 19.11 -1.90
C ASN A 80 9.24 19.54 -1.42
N LEU A 81 10.03 20.23 -2.25
CA LEU A 81 11.33 20.77 -1.85
C LEU A 81 11.21 21.81 -0.73
N ALA A 82 10.20 22.69 -0.77
CA ALA A 82 9.92 23.62 0.30
C ALA A 82 9.54 22.90 1.60
N LYS A 83 8.70 21.85 1.52
CA LYS A 83 8.29 21.03 2.66
C LYS A 83 9.38 20.09 3.18
N CYS A 84 10.37 19.72 2.37
CA CYS A 84 11.42 18.77 2.73
C CYS A 84 12.15 19.15 4.03
N ARG A 85 12.37 20.45 4.29
CA ARG A 85 13.05 20.91 5.51
C ARG A 85 12.23 20.68 6.78
N PHE A 86 10.91 20.64 6.67
CA PHE A 86 9.97 20.53 7.79
C PHE A 86 9.36 19.13 7.92
N ARG A 87 9.58 18.26 6.94
CA ARG A 87 9.06 16.89 6.95
C ARG A 87 9.79 16.10 8.04
N LYS A 88 9.05 15.64 9.05
CA LYS A 88 9.57 14.70 10.06
C LYS A 88 10.13 13.48 9.33
N LYS A 89 11.39 13.10 9.64
CA LYS A 89 11.97 11.87 9.10
C LYS A 89 11.13 10.69 9.57
N LEU A 90 10.65 9.91 8.62
CA LEU A 90 9.92 8.69 8.94
C LEU A 90 10.91 7.70 9.58
N THR A 91 10.70 7.37 10.85
CA THR A 91 11.36 6.26 11.52
C THR A 91 10.56 4.97 11.31
N PRO A 92 11.12 3.78 11.55
CA PRO A 92 10.35 2.53 11.53
C PRO A 92 9.10 2.57 12.43
N ILE A 93 9.12 3.39 13.49
CA ILE A 93 7.99 3.60 14.42
C ILE A 93 6.95 4.57 13.83
N SER A 94 7.30 5.40 12.85
CA SER A 94 6.41 6.39 12.24
C SER A 94 5.41 5.83 11.22
N VAL A 95 5.46 4.52 10.95
CA VAL A 95 4.61 3.85 9.94
C VAL A 95 3.11 3.95 10.28
N ASN A 96 2.74 4.30 11.51
CA ASN A 96 1.35 4.48 11.94
C ASN A 96 0.97 5.95 12.29
N ALA A 97 1.82 6.94 11.99
CA ALA A 97 1.48 8.35 12.21
C ALA A 97 0.67 8.96 11.06
N ASN A 98 0.60 8.28 9.92
CA ASN A 98 -0.30 8.63 8.83
C ASN A 98 -1.64 7.98 9.14
N GLU A 99 -2.64 8.81 9.41
CA GLU A 99 -4.05 8.47 9.65
C GLU A 99 -4.50 7.16 8.98
N CYS A 100 -5.29 6.37 9.73
CA CYS A 100 -5.98 5.13 9.34
C CYS A 100 -5.95 4.83 7.81
N ASN A 101 -5.21 3.78 7.41
CA ASN A 101 -5.03 3.31 6.02
C ASN A 101 -6.32 2.74 5.40
N VAL A 102 -7.48 3.34 5.67
CA VAL A 102 -8.73 3.01 5.00
C VAL A 102 -8.66 3.63 3.59
N PRO A 103 -8.80 2.83 2.52
CA PRO A 103 -8.89 3.36 1.16
C PRO A 103 -10.00 4.42 1.05
N LYS A 104 -9.80 5.43 0.19
CA LYS A 104 -10.80 6.51 0.00
C LYS A 104 -12.15 5.99 -0.49
N ASP A 105 -12.16 4.85 -1.19
CA ASP A 105 -13.34 4.25 -1.80
C ASP A 105 -14.09 3.28 -0.88
N THR A 106 -13.77 3.26 0.41
CA THR A 106 -14.46 2.37 1.36
C THR A 106 -15.80 2.98 1.75
N VAL A 107 -16.91 2.30 1.46
CA VAL A 107 -18.29 2.77 1.73
C VAL A 107 -18.47 3.19 3.20
N ASP A 108 -17.85 2.46 4.13
CA ASP A 108 -17.96 2.69 5.57
C ASP A 108 -16.87 3.61 6.16
N ARG A 109 -16.13 4.35 5.32
CA ARG A 109 -14.99 5.17 5.77
C ARG A 109 -15.39 6.15 6.88
N ASP A 110 -16.52 6.83 6.74
CA ASP A 110 -16.99 7.81 7.74
C ASP A 110 -17.34 7.15 9.08
N LEU A 111 -17.91 5.94 9.05
CA LEU A 111 -18.22 5.17 10.24
C LEU A 111 -16.94 4.75 10.96
N ILE A 112 -15.95 4.24 10.20
CA ILE A 112 -14.64 3.84 10.72
C ILE A 112 -13.93 5.05 11.33
N LEU A 113 -13.95 6.20 10.65
CA LEU A 113 -13.25 7.39 11.12
C LEU A 113 -13.91 8.06 12.34
N LYS A 114 -15.17 7.78 12.64
CA LYS A 114 -15.85 8.30 13.85
C LYS A 114 -15.69 7.40 15.07
N ASN A 115 -15.54 6.09 14.89
CA ASN A 115 -15.52 5.13 16.00
C ASN A 115 -14.09 4.69 16.37
N THR A 116 -13.63 5.03 17.58
CA THR A 116 -12.29 4.69 18.08
C THR A 116 -12.03 3.18 18.15
N TRP A 117 -13.04 2.38 18.51
CA TRP A 117 -12.90 0.93 18.58
C TRP A 117 -12.77 0.31 17.18
N LEU A 118 -13.57 0.80 16.23
CA LEU A 118 -13.48 0.35 14.84
C LEU A 118 -12.14 0.75 14.20
N LYS A 119 -11.61 1.93 14.51
CA LYS A 119 -10.24 2.32 14.12
C LYS A 119 -9.18 1.36 14.66
N ALA A 120 -9.31 0.95 15.93
CA ALA A 120 -8.37 0.04 16.55
C ALA A 120 -8.37 -1.33 15.86
N LEU A 121 -9.55 -1.84 15.48
CA LEU A 121 -9.67 -3.09 14.73
C LEU A 121 -9.06 -3.00 13.33
N VAL A 122 -9.24 -1.87 12.62
CA VAL A 122 -8.66 -1.65 11.28
C VAL A 122 -7.15 -1.37 11.33
N ALA A 123 -6.64 -0.86 12.45
CA ALA A 123 -5.21 -0.65 12.65
C ALA A 123 -4.43 -1.97 12.79
N ILE A 124 -5.11 -3.09 13.02
CA ILE A 124 -4.48 -4.41 13.03
C ILE A 124 -3.97 -4.75 11.62
N PRO A 125 -2.69 -5.12 11.46
CA PRO A 125 -2.15 -5.51 10.17
C PRO A 125 -2.99 -6.60 9.50
N LYS A 126 -3.20 -6.46 8.18
CA LYS A 126 -3.95 -7.41 7.34
C LYS A 126 -5.42 -7.65 7.75
N VAL A 127 -5.97 -6.91 8.72
CA VAL A 127 -7.41 -6.89 9.00
C VAL A 127 -8.08 -5.89 8.07
N GLN A 128 -8.94 -6.39 7.19
CA GLN A 128 -9.67 -5.55 6.27
C GLN A 128 -10.84 -4.83 6.98
N PRO A 129 -11.21 -3.61 6.55
CA PRO A 129 -12.33 -2.87 7.12
C PRO A 129 -13.64 -3.66 7.28
N ARG A 130 -14.00 -4.50 6.30
CA ARG A 130 -15.19 -5.35 6.34
C ARG A 130 -15.20 -6.36 7.50
N PHE A 131 -14.04 -6.96 7.81
CA PHE A 131 -13.92 -7.89 8.94
C PHE A 131 -14.03 -7.15 10.27
N ALA A 132 -13.41 -5.97 10.36
CA ALA A 132 -13.52 -5.10 11.53
C ALA A 132 -14.98 -4.71 11.81
N ILE A 133 -15.77 -4.42 10.77
CA ILE A 133 -17.20 -4.10 10.90
C ILE A 133 -18.01 -5.30 11.40
N ALA A 134 -17.77 -6.51 10.87
CA ALA A 134 -18.44 -7.72 11.33
C ALA A 134 -18.16 -8.01 12.82
N VAL A 135 -16.89 -7.86 13.24
CA VAL A 135 -16.49 -8.00 14.64
C VAL A 135 -17.13 -6.91 15.50
N TRP A 136 -17.15 -5.67 15.03
CA TRP A 136 -17.76 -4.54 15.73
C TRP A 136 -19.28 -4.73 15.93
N LYS A 137 -20.01 -5.26 14.94
CA LYS A 137 -21.45 -5.51 15.06
C LYS A 137 -21.78 -6.51 16.17
N LYS A 138 -20.99 -7.58 16.30
CA LYS A 138 -21.16 -8.58 17.37
C LYS A 138 -20.58 -8.12 18.71
N TYR A 139 -19.47 -7.38 18.68
CA TYR A 139 -18.77 -6.87 19.85
C TYR A 139 -18.58 -5.35 19.71
N PRO A 140 -19.61 -4.55 20.05
CA PRO A 140 -19.61 -3.09 19.81
C PRO A 140 -18.54 -2.31 20.57
N THR A 141 -17.91 -2.94 21.58
CA THR A 141 -16.88 -2.34 22.41
C THR A 141 -15.68 -3.28 22.56
N MET A 142 -14.50 -2.70 22.81
CA MET A 142 -13.32 -3.49 23.17
C MET A 142 -13.59 -4.38 24.40
N LYS A 143 -14.29 -3.85 25.40
CA LYS A 143 -14.64 -4.57 26.63
C LYS A 143 -15.47 -5.83 26.36
N SER A 144 -16.45 -5.75 25.45
CA SER A 144 -17.30 -6.91 25.12
C SER A 144 -16.55 -8.05 24.44
N LEU A 145 -15.50 -7.72 23.67
CA LEU A 145 -14.65 -8.75 23.06
C LEU A 145 -13.69 -9.34 24.11
N LEU A 146 -13.03 -8.47 24.89
CA LEU A 146 -12.06 -8.88 25.91
C LEU A 146 -12.70 -9.71 27.03
N SER A 147 -13.93 -9.42 27.43
CA SER A 147 -14.62 -10.23 28.46
C SER A 147 -14.74 -11.70 28.05
N VAL A 148 -14.89 -11.97 26.74
CA VAL A 148 -14.95 -13.34 26.23
C VAL A 148 -13.56 -13.98 26.12
N TYR A 149 -12.53 -13.20 25.81
CA TYR A 149 -11.15 -13.70 25.75
C TYR A 149 -10.53 -13.96 27.12
N ILE A 150 -10.92 -13.21 28.14
CA ILE A 150 -10.40 -13.35 29.51
C ILE A 150 -11.10 -14.49 30.27
N ASP A 151 -12.25 -14.97 29.79
CA ASP A 151 -13.01 -16.06 30.39
C ASP A 151 -12.15 -17.33 30.60
N PRO A 152 -11.91 -17.78 31.84
CA PRO A 152 -11.05 -18.93 32.13
C PRO A 152 -11.70 -20.27 31.75
N THR A 153 -13.01 -20.28 31.47
CA THR A 153 -13.74 -21.51 31.11
C THR A 153 -13.52 -21.94 29.67
N LYS A 154 -13.00 -21.05 28.82
CA LYS A 154 -12.76 -21.30 27.40
C LYS A 154 -11.29 -21.61 27.13
N SER A 155 -11.06 -22.61 26.28
CA SER A 155 -9.72 -22.95 25.80
C SER A 155 -9.16 -21.85 24.88
N VAL A 156 -7.83 -21.85 24.71
CA VAL A 156 -7.14 -20.90 23.81
C VAL A 156 -7.61 -21.09 22.35
N LEU A 157 -7.79 -22.34 21.90
CA LEU A 157 -8.24 -22.65 20.54
C LEU A 157 -9.67 -22.15 20.26
N GLU A 158 -10.57 -22.24 21.24
CA GLU A 158 -11.93 -21.69 21.12
C GLU A 158 -11.92 -20.17 21.05
N LYS A 159 -11.03 -19.51 21.81
CA LYS A 159 -10.86 -18.05 21.76
C LYS A 159 -10.28 -17.59 20.43
N GLU A 160 -9.28 -18.31 19.92
CA GLU A 160 -8.70 -18.08 18.60
C GLU A 160 -9.72 -18.27 17.46
N SER A 161 -10.66 -19.21 17.61
CA SER A 161 -11.73 -19.48 16.65
C SER A 161 -12.99 -18.62 16.86
N LEU A 162 -13.04 -17.75 17.86
CA LEU A 162 -14.28 -17.06 18.28
C LEU A 162 -14.95 -16.23 17.17
N LEU A 163 -14.13 -15.61 16.31
CA LEU A 163 -14.59 -14.68 15.28
C LEU A 163 -14.66 -15.33 13.89
N LYS A 164 -14.25 -16.59 13.72
CA LYS A 164 -14.09 -17.20 12.38
C LYS A 164 -15.39 -17.30 11.60
N ASP A 165 -16.50 -17.53 12.30
CA ASP A 165 -17.83 -17.76 11.72
C ASP A 165 -18.67 -16.48 11.59
N LEU A 166 -18.08 -15.30 11.85
CA LEU A 166 -18.79 -14.05 11.63
C LEU A 166 -18.94 -13.77 10.14
N MET A 167 -20.17 -13.50 9.72
CA MET A 167 -20.49 -13.13 8.34
C MET A 167 -20.16 -11.65 8.13
N THR A 168 -19.45 -11.34 7.04
CA THR A 168 -19.31 -9.97 6.57
C THR A 168 -20.49 -9.61 5.70
N GLU A 169 -21.07 -8.44 5.97
CA GLU A 169 -22.05 -7.85 5.07
C GLU A 169 -21.31 -7.22 3.88
N GLY A 170 -21.72 -7.61 2.68
CA GLY A 170 -21.29 -6.98 1.44
C GLY A 170 -21.92 -5.59 1.27
N PRO A 171 -21.41 -4.78 0.32
CA PRO A 171 -21.91 -3.43 0.04
C PRO A 171 -23.39 -3.38 -0.38
N LEU A 172 -24.01 -4.52 -0.71
CA LEU A 172 -25.42 -4.68 -1.07
C LEU A 172 -26.25 -5.44 0.01
N GLY A 173 -25.70 -5.63 1.21
CA GLY A 173 -26.40 -6.33 2.31
C GLY A 173 -26.45 -7.86 2.18
N ASN A 174 -25.80 -8.43 1.17
CA ASN A 174 -25.65 -9.88 1.02
C ASN A 174 -24.49 -10.38 1.88
N GLU A 175 -24.66 -11.53 2.53
CA GLU A 175 -23.60 -12.21 3.28
C GLU A 175 -22.57 -12.80 2.30
N GLU A 176 -21.44 -12.12 2.12
CA GLU A 176 -20.47 -12.50 1.08
C GLU A 176 -19.38 -13.45 1.57
N GLN A 177 -18.88 -13.27 2.80
CA GLN A 177 -17.68 -13.96 3.26
C GLN A 177 -17.63 -14.09 4.78
N ARG A 178 -17.10 -15.21 5.28
CA ARG A 178 -16.76 -15.34 6.71
C ARG A 178 -15.47 -14.61 7.02
N VAL A 179 -15.35 -14.06 8.24
CA VAL A 179 -14.09 -13.45 8.74
C VAL A 179 -12.92 -14.43 8.65
N GLY A 180 -13.18 -15.72 8.89
CA GLY A 180 -12.19 -16.79 8.73
C GLY A 180 -11.23 -16.92 9.91
N GLU A 181 -10.56 -18.06 9.95
CA GLU A 181 -9.73 -18.47 11.10
C GLU A 181 -8.49 -17.60 11.28
N ILE A 182 -7.82 -17.23 10.18
CA ILE A 182 -6.61 -16.40 10.19
C ILE A 182 -6.90 -15.03 10.80
N CYS A 183 -7.99 -14.37 10.39
CA CYS A 183 -8.35 -13.06 10.92
C CYS A 183 -8.75 -13.17 12.40
N SER A 184 -9.48 -14.21 12.78
CA SER A 184 -9.89 -14.46 14.17
C SER A 184 -8.67 -14.68 15.09
N LYS A 185 -7.74 -15.57 14.70
CA LYS A 185 -6.48 -15.82 15.41
C LYS A 185 -5.64 -14.56 15.54
N ARG A 186 -5.52 -13.78 14.46
CA ARG A 186 -4.72 -12.55 14.45
C ARG A 186 -5.26 -11.51 15.43
N ILE A 187 -6.57 -11.29 15.45
CA ILE A 187 -7.22 -10.38 16.41
C ILE A 187 -6.96 -10.86 17.84
N TYR A 188 -7.18 -12.15 18.12
CA TYR A 188 -6.94 -12.73 19.44
C TYR A 188 -5.49 -12.54 19.91
N ARG A 189 -4.49 -12.92 19.10
CA ARG A 189 -3.07 -12.86 19.48
C ARG A 189 -2.58 -11.44 19.76
N ILE A 190 -3.11 -10.44 19.04
CA ILE A 190 -2.75 -9.03 19.28
C ILE A 190 -3.37 -8.52 20.59
N PHE A 191 -4.63 -8.85 20.88
CA PHE A 191 -5.28 -8.38 22.10
C PHE A 191 -4.80 -9.09 23.36
N MET A 192 -4.40 -10.35 23.25
CA MET A 192 -3.89 -11.16 24.37
C MET A 192 -2.36 -11.16 24.46
N ALA A 193 -1.70 -10.38 23.63
CA ALA A 193 -0.26 -10.16 23.60
C ALA A 193 0.29 -9.74 24.98
N GLN A 194 1.30 -10.45 25.48
CA GLN A 194 2.05 -10.01 26.67
C GLN A 194 3.36 -9.30 26.30
N ASN A 195 3.84 -9.47 25.07
CA ASN A 195 5.07 -8.86 24.56
C ASN A 195 4.81 -8.08 23.26
N GLY A 196 5.62 -7.05 23.02
CA GLY A 196 5.48 -6.17 21.84
C GLY A 196 6.14 -6.70 20.56
N HIS A 197 6.75 -7.90 20.59
CA HIS A 197 7.48 -8.50 19.46
C HIS A 197 6.60 -9.51 18.68
N ILE A 198 5.28 -9.44 18.79
CA ILE A 198 4.41 -10.42 18.15
C ILE A 198 4.40 -10.21 16.65
N ASN A 199 4.72 -11.27 15.92
CA ASN A 199 4.63 -11.30 14.47
C ASN A 199 3.23 -11.77 14.05
N THR A 200 2.47 -10.89 13.40
CA THR A 200 1.12 -11.18 12.93
C THR A 200 1.07 -12.06 11.67
N ASP A 201 2.23 -12.36 11.07
CA ASP A 201 2.37 -13.20 9.87
C ASP A 201 2.54 -14.68 10.22
N GLU A 202 3.02 -15.03 11.42
CA GLU A 202 3.12 -16.42 11.89
C GLU A 202 1.75 -17.12 12.01
N VAL A 203 0.67 -16.33 12.04
CA VAL A 203 -0.72 -16.82 12.06
C VAL A 203 -1.09 -17.57 10.77
N GLU A 204 -0.35 -17.34 9.67
CA GLU A 204 -0.55 -18.04 8.39
C GLU A 204 0.13 -19.43 8.36
N ASN A 205 1.06 -19.73 9.28
CA ASN A 205 1.93 -20.92 9.21
C ASN A 205 1.60 -22.06 10.18
N ASP A 206 0.44 -22.05 10.86
CA ASP A 206 0.01 -23.18 11.72
C ASP A 206 -0.56 -24.37 10.91
N ALA A 207 0.02 -24.68 9.76
CA ALA A 207 -0.24 -25.92 9.02
C ALA A 207 0.94 -26.91 9.02
N GLU A 208 2.19 -26.51 9.31
CA GLU A 208 3.33 -27.44 9.17
C GLU A 208 4.51 -27.16 10.12
N TYR A 209 4.35 -27.19 11.45
CA TYR A 209 5.50 -27.37 12.36
C TYR A 209 5.17 -28.20 13.61
N PHE A 210 4.32 -29.22 13.47
CA PHE A 210 4.22 -30.33 14.43
C PHE A 210 4.63 -31.66 13.80
N THR A 211 5.82 -31.70 13.20
CA THR A 211 6.52 -32.97 12.97
C THR A 211 8.02 -32.74 13.09
N THR A 212 8.62 -33.54 13.99
CA THR A 212 10.06 -33.81 14.16
C THR A 212 10.95 -32.68 14.66
N ASN A 213 11.02 -32.55 15.99
CA ASN A 213 12.30 -32.46 16.69
C ASN A 213 12.27 -33.40 17.90
N LEU A 214 12.39 -34.69 17.60
CA LEU A 214 12.90 -35.71 18.49
C LEU A 214 13.94 -36.49 17.69
N ASN A 215 15.20 -36.10 17.87
CA ASN A 215 16.38 -36.95 17.96
C ASN A 215 17.54 -36.11 18.47
#